data_AF-A0A3D0CSF3-F1
#
_entry.id   AF-A0A3D0CSF3-F1
#
_cell.length_a   1.000
_cell.length_b   1.000
_cell.length_c   1.000
_cell.angle_alpha   90.00
_cell.angle_beta   90.00
_cell.angle_gamma   90.00
#
_symmetry.space_group_name_H-M   'P 1'
#
loop_
_entity.id
_entity.type
_entity.pdbx_description
1 polymer ?
#
loop_
_entity_poly.entity_id
_entity_poly.type
_entity_poly.pdbx_seq_one_letter_code
_entity_poly.pdbx_strand_id
1 'polypeptide(L)'
;MFVVHGHWLLPTQPEEQGCFLLWAETSTARKPKRPRGKMPVHPFAAPLEQLHEVLRPLVPLPEDASSVPFSLLLPAVKTLPLPSWQLVHDWNELADAKPTGLQRVRLEGLGLQATAALHFLTALPAPEELPPHLALGDSLTFWSTVARFVLELLAGQRYIPGIEQVGTQTFQARWRPVFDRPEDATRLAQLLRSMPAATRACLPADLKG
;
A
#
# COMPACT_ATOMS: atom_id res chain seq x y z
N MET A 1 3.36 -2.77 19.12
CA MET A 1 2.89 -1.65 18.27
C MET A 1 2.83 -2.14 16.83
N PHE A 2 1.83 -1.70 16.07
CA PHE A 2 1.66 -2.00 14.66
C PHE A 2 1.63 -0.72 13.83
N VAL A 3 2.16 -0.78 12.62
CA VAL A 3 2.00 0.27 11.60
C VAL A 3 1.38 -0.37 10.36
N VAL A 4 0.18 0.03 9.97
CA VAL A 4 -0.53 -0.54 8.82
C VAL A 4 -0.25 0.28 7.57
N HIS A 5 0.08 -0.41 6.48
CA HIS A 5 0.40 0.18 5.20
C HIS A 5 -0.57 -0.31 4.11
N GLY A 6 -0.76 0.54 3.09
CA GLY A 6 -1.63 0.25 1.95
C GLY A 6 -0.95 0.56 0.61
N HIS A 7 -1.10 -0.33 -0.37
CA HIS A 7 -0.54 -0.15 -1.71
C HIS A 7 -1.47 -0.71 -2.79
N TRP A 8 -1.57 -0.04 -3.93
CA TRP A 8 -2.21 -0.65 -5.10
C TRP A 8 -1.21 -1.56 -5.81
N LEU A 9 -1.56 -2.84 -5.94
CA LEU A 9 -0.90 -3.75 -6.85
C LEU A 9 -1.53 -3.59 -8.22
N LEU A 10 -0.76 -3.04 -9.15
CA LEU A 10 -1.22 -2.85 -10.53
C LEU A 10 -1.26 -4.19 -11.25
N PRO A 11 -2.28 -4.41 -12.11
CA PRO A 11 -2.33 -5.62 -12.94
C PRO A 11 -1.13 -5.64 -13.89
N THR A 12 -0.57 -6.83 -14.13
CA THR A 12 0.56 -7.02 -15.04
C THR A 12 0.12 -7.40 -16.44
N GLN A 13 -1.05 -8.01 -16.55
CA GLN A 13 -1.68 -8.41 -17.81
C GLN A 13 -2.94 -7.56 -18.08
N PRO A 14 -3.32 -7.34 -19.35
CA PRO A 14 -4.54 -6.60 -19.71
C PRO A 14 -5.85 -7.14 -19.13
N GLU A 15 -5.93 -8.45 -18.91
CA GLU A 15 -7.08 -9.17 -18.37
C GLU A 15 -7.13 -9.20 -16.83
N GLU A 16 -6.03 -8.88 -16.17
CA GLU A 16 -5.95 -8.86 -14.71
C GLU A 16 -6.60 -7.59 -14.14
N GLN A 17 -7.25 -7.75 -12.99
CA GLN A 17 -7.66 -6.63 -12.15
C GLN A 17 -6.60 -6.42 -11.07
N GLY A 18 -6.24 -5.16 -10.83
CA GLY A 18 -5.41 -4.82 -9.68
C GLY A 18 -6.18 -5.00 -8.37
N CYS A 19 -5.44 -5.06 -7.26
CA CYS A 19 -6.02 -5.10 -5.93
C CYS A 19 -5.32 -4.10 -5.00
N PHE A 20 -5.99 -3.73 -3.92
CA PHE A 20 -5.40 -2.94 -2.86
C PHE A 20 -4.83 -3.86 -1.78
N LEU A 21 -3.53 -3.82 -1.59
CA LEU A 21 -2.80 -4.63 -0.61
C LEU A 21 -2.71 -3.90 0.73
N LEU A 22 -3.05 -4.63 1.78
CA LEU A 22 -2.83 -4.25 3.17
C LEU A 22 -1.75 -5.14 3.77
N TRP A 23 -0.85 -4.53 4.53
CA TRP A 23 0.13 -5.26 5.34
C TRP A 23 0.48 -4.41 6.57
N ALA A 24 1.13 -5.00 7.56
CA ALA A 24 1.56 -4.25 8.75
C ALA A 24 2.98 -4.58 9.17
N GLU A 25 3.63 -3.60 9.79
CA GLU A 25 4.82 -3.79 10.58
C GLU A 25 4.45 -4.06 12.04
N THR A 26 5.27 -4.84 12.75
CA THR A 26 5.11 -5.12 14.18
C THR A 26 6.41 -4.94 14.96
N SER A 27 6.33 -4.29 16.11
CA SER A 27 7.48 -4.03 16.99
C SER A 27 7.97 -5.30 17.70
N THR A 28 7.17 -6.36 17.74
CA THR A 28 7.51 -7.64 18.40
C THR A 28 8.26 -8.60 17.47
N ALA A 29 8.68 -8.12 16.30
CA ALA A 29 9.42 -8.92 15.34
C ALA A 29 10.76 -9.43 15.91
N ARG A 30 11.05 -10.71 15.66
CA ARG A 30 12.31 -11.34 16.06
C ARG A 30 13.40 -11.04 15.04
N LYS A 31 14.62 -10.75 15.51
CA LYS A 31 15.77 -10.51 14.64
C LYS A 31 16.03 -11.74 13.75
N PRO A 32 16.05 -11.59 12.41
CA PRO A 32 16.21 -12.73 11.52
C PRO A 32 17.63 -13.30 11.67
N LYS A 33 17.73 -14.62 11.68
CA LYS A 33 19.02 -15.30 11.45
C LYS A 33 19.38 -15.12 9.96
N ARG A 34 20.61 -14.70 9.67
CA ARG A 34 21.08 -14.26 8.32
C ARG A 34 20.44 -15.07 7.17
N PRO A 35 19.78 -14.43 6.20
CA PRO A 35 19.23 -15.15 5.05
C PRO A 35 20.37 -15.62 4.13
N ARG A 36 20.37 -16.92 3.77
CA ARG A 36 21.20 -17.47 2.68
C ARG A 36 20.34 -17.66 1.42
N GLY A 37 20.70 -16.98 0.33
CA GLY A 37 20.35 -17.36 -1.05
C GLY A 37 18.92 -17.10 -1.56
N LYS A 38 17.97 -16.62 -0.75
CA LYS A 38 16.61 -16.25 -1.19
C LYS A 38 16.35 -14.75 -1.03
N MET A 39 15.41 -14.21 -1.81
CA MET A 39 14.93 -12.82 -1.66
C MET A 39 14.51 -12.59 -0.20
N PRO A 40 15.02 -11.54 0.46
CA PRO A 40 14.82 -11.36 1.89
C PRO A 40 13.37 -11.03 2.21
N VAL A 41 12.88 -11.53 3.34
CA VAL A 41 11.57 -11.16 3.90
C VAL A 41 11.76 -9.91 4.76
N HIS A 42 10.77 -9.03 4.78
CA HIS A 42 10.82 -7.87 5.67
C HIS A 42 10.78 -8.32 7.15
N PRO A 43 11.81 -8.01 7.96
CA PRO A 43 11.91 -8.52 9.32
C PRO A 43 10.75 -8.11 10.22
N PHE A 44 10.25 -6.88 10.04
CA PHE A 44 9.16 -6.34 10.84
C PHE A 44 7.78 -6.70 10.30
N ALA A 45 7.67 -7.45 9.19
CA ALA A 45 6.35 -7.82 8.67
C ALA A 45 5.56 -8.64 9.70
N ALA A 46 4.38 -8.15 10.05
CA ALA A 46 3.43 -8.87 10.86
C ALA A 46 2.84 -10.05 10.05
N PRO A 47 2.61 -11.21 10.69
CA PRO A 47 1.81 -12.28 10.10
C PRO A 47 0.40 -11.80 9.72
N LEU A 48 -0.21 -12.42 8.70
CA LEU A 48 -1.56 -12.05 8.25
C LEU A 48 -2.60 -12.17 9.36
N GLU A 49 -2.47 -13.17 10.24
CA GLU A 49 -3.39 -13.36 11.37
C GLU A 49 -3.38 -12.14 12.30
N GLN A 50 -2.19 -11.58 12.56
CA GLN A 50 -2.07 -10.37 13.38
C GLN A 50 -2.63 -9.14 12.65
N LEU A 51 -2.44 -9.05 11.33
CA LEU A 51 -3.03 -7.98 10.53
C LEU A 51 -4.57 -8.01 10.63
N HIS A 52 -5.18 -9.19 10.49
CA HIS A 52 -6.63 -9.36 10.63
C HIS A 52 -7.13 -8.93 12.01
N GLU A 53 -6.49 -9.38 13.08
CA GLU A 53 -6.89 -9.03 14.46
C GLU A 53 -6.77 -7.53 14.74
N VAL A 54 -5.77 -6.86 14.17
CA VAL A 54 -5.57 -5.41 14.34
C VAL A 54 -6.57 -4.59 13.52
N LEU A 55 -6.97 -5.06 12.34
CA LEU A 55 -7.87 -4.33 11.46
C LEU A 55 -9.36 -4.53 11.79
N ARG A 56 -9.74 -5.73 12.25
CA ARG A 56 -11.13 -6.11 12.53
C ARG A 56 -11.89 -5.12 13.42
N PRO A 57 -11.31 -4.55 14.50
CA PRO A 57 -12.01 -3.58 15.34
C PRO A 57 -12.21 -2.21 14.69
N LEU A 58 -11.41 -1.86 13.68
CA LEU A 58 -11.45 -0.55 13.04
C LEU A 58 -12.46 -0.50 11.91
N VAL A 59 -12.37 -1.49 11.02
CA VAL A 59 -13.15 -1.55 9.79
C VAL A 59 -13.46 -3.01 9.47
N PRO A 60 -14.71 -3.36 9.15
CA PRO A 60 -15.05 -4.69 8.67
C PRO A 60 -14.22 -5.05 7.43
N LEU A 61 -13.45 -6.14 7.52
CA LEU A 61 -12.76 -6.69 6.37
C LEU A 61 -13.75 -7.46 5.49
N PRO A 62 -13.65 -7.34 4.16
CA PRO A 62 -14.56 -8.01 3.25
C PRO A 62 -14.25 -9.52 3.19
N GLU A 63 -15.27 -10.34 2.93
CA GLU A 63 -15.14 -11.80 2.91
C GLU A 63 -14.28 -12.32 1.76
N ASP A 64 -14.17 -11.56 0.67
CA ASP A 64 -13.38 -11.89 -0.51
C ASP A 64 -11.91 -11.43 -0.41
N ALA A 65 -11.50 -10.89 0.74
CA ALA A 65 -10.11 -10.55 1.00
C ALA A 65 -9.24 -11.81 0.92
N SER A 66 -8.16 -11.75 0.13
CA SER A 66 -7.30 -12.92 -0.11
C SER A 66 -5.84 -12.61 0.20
N SER A 67 -5.07 -13.64 0.57
CA SER A 67 -3.63 -13.50 0.68
C SER A 67 -3.00 -13.33 -0.70
N VAL A 68 -2.21 -12.28 -0.86
CA VAL A 68 -1.52 -11.96 -2.11
C VAL A 68 -0.04 -11.74 -1.83
N PRO A 69 0.87 -12.49 -2.47
CA PRO A 69 2.30 -12.24 -2.38
C PRO A 69 2.67 -11.00 -3.20
N PHE A 70 3.57 -10.18 -2.66
CA PHE A 70 4.08 -9.01 -3.35
C PHE A 70 5.52 -8.72 -2.96
N SER A 71 6.12 -7.73 -3.61
CA SER A 71 7.43 -7.22 -3.24
C SER A 71 7.36 -5.72 -2.96
N LEU A 72 8.19 -5.26 -2.03
CA LEU A 72 8.45 -3.84 -1.84
C LEU A 72 9.92 -3.55 -2.11
N LEU A 73 10.19 -2.37 -2.66
CA LEU A 73 11.52 -1.79 -2.77
C LEU A 73 11.70 -0.79 -1.63
N LEU A 74 12.41 -1.19 -0.57
CA LEU A 74 12.52 -0.40 0.67
C LEU A 74 13.92 0.14 0.89
N PRO A 75 14.06 1.29 1.57
CA PRO A 75 15.36 1.75 2.08
C PRO A 75 16.00 0.68 2.96
N ALA A 76 17.29 0.42 2.77
CA ALA A 76 18.00 -0.62 3.49
C ALA A 76 19.41 -0.20 3.88
N VAL A 77 19.90 -0.78 4.97
CA VAL A 77 21.28 -0.67 5.43
C VAL A 77 21.94 -2.03 5.30
N LYS A 78 22.96 -2.09 4.43
CA LYS A 78 23.59 -3.35 3.99
C LYS A 78 22.58 -4.29 3.31
N THR A 79 21.98 -5.20 4.07
CA THR A 79 21.00 -6.20 3.60
C THR A 79 19.76 -6.26 4.49
N LEU A 80 19.58 -5.26 5.35
CA LEU A 80 18.47 -5.16 6.28
C LEU A 80 17.58 -3.98 5.86
N PRO A 81 16.33 -4.22 5.44
CA PRO A 81 15.38 -3.14 5.19
C PRO A 81 15.06 -2.39 6.48
N LEU A 82 14.90 -1.08 6.38
CA LEU A 82 14.52 -0.22 7.49
C LEU A 82 12.99 -0.30 7.71
N PRO A 83 12.53 -0.31 8.97
CA PRO A 83 11.11 -0.17 9.27
C PRO A 83 10.61 1.24 8.95
N SER A 84 9.29 1.41 8.96
CA SER A 84 8.68 2.74 8.94
C SER A 84 9.09 3.56 10.16
N TRP A 85 9.15 4.87 9.98
CA TRP A 85 9.56 5.80 11.05
C TRP A 85 8.53 5.86 12.20
N GLN A 86 7.26 5.54 11.93
CA GLN A 86 6.22 5.42 12.95
C GLN A 86 6.43 4.20 13.86
N LEU A 87 7.19 3.18 13.45
CA LEU A 87 7.36 1.96 14.23
C LEU A 87 8.33 2.17 15.38
N VAL A 88 7.84 2.16 16.62
CA VAL A 88 8.70 2.15 17.80
C VAL A 88 9.23 0.72 18.05
N HIS A 89 10.55 0.52 17.97
CA HIS A 89 11.19 -0.79 18.08
C HIS A 89 12.53 -0.73 18.85
N ASP A 90 12.93 -1.85 19.48
CA ASP A 90 14.12 -1.93 20.35
C ASP A 90 15.43 -2.29 19.60
N TRP A 91 15.48 -2.05 18.28
CA TRP A 91 16.65 -2.42 17.47
C TRP A 91 17.58 -1.22 17.33
N ASN A 92 18.41 -1.01 18.36
CA ASN A 92 19.35 0.13 18.44
C ASN A 92 20.28 0.27 17.22
N GLU A 93 20.61 -0.83 16.53
CA GLU A 93 21.41 -0.81 15.30
C GLU A 93 20.74 -0.05 14.14
N LEU A 94 19.42 0.13 14.18
CA LEU A 94 18.63 0.76 13.12
C LEU A 94 18.15 2.18 13.48
N ALA A 95 18.23 2.59 14.75
CA ALA A 95 17.64 3.84 15.24
C ALA A 95 18.14 5.09 14.49
N ASP A 96 19.43 5.14 14.12
CA ASP A 96 20.05 6.24 13.39
C ASP A 96 20.64 5.81 12.03
N ALA A 97 20.20 4.65 11.53
CA ALA A 97 20.85 4.03 10.39
C ALA A 97 20.45 4.75 9.09
N LYS A 98 21.43 5.38 8.43
CA LYS A 98 21.21 6.02 7.13
C LYS A 98 21.12 4.97 6.03
N PRO A 99 20.07 4.97 5.19
CA PRO A 99 19.92 3.99 4.12
C PRO A 99 21.09 4.10 3.14
N THR A 100 21.69 2.96 2.82
CA THR A 100 22.82 2.85 1.86
C THR A 100 22.35 2.51 0.45
N GLY A 101 21.08 2.14 0.30
CA GLY A 101 20.48 1.79 -0.98
C GLY A 101 19.05 1.29 -0.79
N LEU A 102 18.47 0.81 -1.89
CA LEU A 102 17.17 0.16 -1.90
C LEU A 102 17.33 -1.35 -1.97
N GLN A 103 16.49 -2.07 -1.25
CA GLN A 103 16.47 -3.52 -1.24
C GLN A 103 15.07 -4.02 -1.51
N ARG A 104 14.97 -4.97 -2.45
CA ARG A 104 13.71 -5.66 -2.71
C ARG A 104 13.48 -6.71 -1.64
N VAL A 105 12.29 -6.66 -1.04
CA VAL A 105 11.85 -7.62 -0.02
C VAL A 105 10.56 -8.30 -0.46
N ARG A 106 10.40 -9.58 -0.13
CA ARG A 106 9.16 -10.32 -0.33
C ARG A 106 8.27 -10.18 0.89
N LEU A 107 6.98 -9.98 0.63
CA LEU A 107 5.94 -9.83 1.64
C LEU A 107 4.70 -10.64 1.21
N GLU A 108 3.83 -10.85 2.18
CA GLU A 108 2.50 -11.40 2.01
C GLU A 108 1.53 -10.41 2.64
N GLY A 109 0.46 -10.07 1.93
CA GLY A 109 -0.50 -9.04 2.33
C GLY A 109 -1.92 -9.47 2.03
N LEU A 110 -2.87 -8.75 2.63
CA LEU A 110 -4.29 -8.94 2.39
C LEU A 110 -4.72 -8.08 1.19
N GLY A 111 -5.09 -8.71 0.09
CA GLY A 111 -5.58 -8.06 -1.12
C GLY A 111 -7.09 -7.84 -1.08
N LEU A 112 -7.50 -6.59 -1.31
CA LEU A 112 -8.89 -6.17 -1.44
C LEU A 112 -9.22 -5.81 -2.89
N GLN A 113 -10.40 -6.21 -3.37
CA GLN A 113 -10.92 -5.73 -4.65
C GLN A 113 -11.20 -4.23 -4.61
N ALA A 114 -11.27 -3.58 -5.78
CA ALA A 114 -11.32 -2.12 -5.85
C ALA A 114 -12.50 -1.49 -5.09
N THR A 115 -13.69 -2.11 -5.17
CA THR A 115 -14.89 -1.66 -4.45
C THR A 115 -14.71 -1.78 -2.94
N ALA A 116 -14.29 -2.95 -2.46
CA ALA A 116 -14.05 -3.18 -1.04
C ALA A 116 -12.92 -2.30 -0.48
N ALA A 117 -11.88 -2.04 -1.28
CA ALA A 117 -10.81 -1.12 -0.94
C ALA A 117 -11.31 0.31 -0.74
N LEU A 118 -12.20 0.82 -1.60
CA LEU A 118 -12.80 2.16 -1.44
C LEU A 118 -13.62 2.25 -0.15
N HIS A 119 -14.44 1.22 0.14
CA HIS A 119 -15.18 1.15 1.40
C HIS A 119 -14.23 1.15 2.60
N PHE A 120 -13.21 0.29 2.58
CA PHE A 120 -12.22 0.21 3.65
C PHE A 120 -11.51 1.54 3.87
N LEU A 121 -10.97 2.14 2.81
CA LEU A 121 -10.17 3.36 2.86
C LEU A 121 -10.96 4.58 3.36
N THR A 122 -12.26 4.64 3.08
CA THR A 122 -13.11 5.74 3.51
C THR A 122 -13.68 5.55 4.91
N ALA A 123 -13.74 4.31 5.39
CA ALA A 123 -14.14 3.95 6.75
C ALA A 123 -12.99 4.02 7.78
N LEU A 124 -11.74 4.30 7.34
CA LEU A 124 -10.62 4.42 8.27
C LEU A 124 -10.88 5.54 9.30
N PRO A 125 -10.70 5.26 10.60
CA PRO A 125 -10.87 6.24 11.65
C PRO A 125 -9.79 7.32 11.60
N ALA A 126 -10.07 8.45 12.25
CA ALA A 126 -9.07 9.52 12.35
C ALA A 126 -7.88 9.07 13.23
N PRO A 127 -6.66 9.61 13.04
CA PRO A 127 -5.49 9.21 13.83
C PRO A 127 -5.70 9.29 15.34
N GLU A 128 -6.53 10.22 15.82
CA GLU A 128 -6.83 10.43 17.24
C GLU A 128 -7.75 9.36 17.84
N GLU A 129 -8.50 8.65 17.00
CA GLU A 129 -9.43 7.57 17.39
C GLU A 129 -8.75 6.19 17.39
N LEU A 130 -7.51 6.11 16.90
CA LEU A 130 -6.77 4.85 16.83
C LEU A 130 -6.34 4.37 18.22
N PRO A 131 -6.33 3.05 18.46
CA PRO A 131 -5.72 2.49 19.66
C PRO A 131 -4.24 2.90 19.78
N PRO A 132 -3.71 3.15 21.01
CA PRO A 132 -2.33 3.62 21.21
C PRO A 132 -1.23 2.72 20.64
N HIS A 133 -1.55 1.45 20.38
CA HIS A 133 -0.61 0.46 19.86
C HIS A 133 -0.68 0.33 18.33
N LEU A 134 -1.44 1.17 17.64
CA LEU A 134 -1.66 1.11 16.21
C LEU A 134 -1.49 2.49 15.57
N ALA A 135 -0.73 2.53 14.47
CA ALA A 135 -0.59 3.70 13.62
C ALA A 135 -0.93 3.35 12.16
N LEU A 136 -1.43 4.34 11.42
CA LEU A 136 -1.58 4.25 9.97
C LEU A 136 -0.32 4.83 9.33
N GLY A 137 0.33 4.04 8.48
CA GLY A 137 1.48 4.51 7.71
C GLY A 137 1.06 5.53 6.66
N ASP A 138 1.99 6.40 6.27
CA ASP A 138 1.73 7.51 5.34
C ASP A 138 1.14 7.04 4.01
N SER A 139 1.52 5.83 3.54
CA SER A 139 0.95 5.24 2.33
C SER A 139 -0.55 5.00 2.44
N LEU A 140 -1.01 4.48 3.59
CA LEU A 140 -2.42 4.18 3.81
C LEU A 140 -3.24 5.47 3.98
N THR A 141 -2.73 6.43 4.74
CA THR A 141 -3.36 7.75 4.92
C THR A 141 -3.48 8.50 3.59
N PHE A 142 -2.43 8.42 2.75
CA PHE A 142 -2.47 8.98 1.40
C PHE A 142 -3.58 8.33 0.56
N TRP A 143 -3.64 7.00 0.50
CA TRP A 143 -4.67 6.31 -0.28
C TRP A 143 -6.08 6.52 0.27
N SER A 144 -6.23 6.72 1.58
CA SER A 144 -7.50 7.12 2.20
C SER A 144 -7.97 8.49 1.70
N THR A 145 -7.04 9.44 1.54
CA THR A 145 -7.33 10.77 0.97
C THR A 145 -7.68 10.66 -0.52
N VAL A 146 -6.93 9.88 -1.28
CA VAL A 146 -7.19 9.63 -2.70
C VAL A 146 -8.56 8.95 -2.91
N ALA A 147 -8.92 7.98 -2.07
CA ALA A 147 -10.21 7.29 -2.16
C ALA A 147 -11.39 8.27 -2.02
N ARG A 148 -11.33 9.20 -1.05
CA ARG A 148 -12.36 10.24 -0.89
C ARG A 148 -12.43 11.15 -2.12
N PHE A 149 -11.29 11.58 -2.65
CA PHE A 149 -11.24 12.37 -3.89
C PHE A 149 -11.86 11.62 -5.08
N VAL A 150 -11.53 10.34 -5.26
CA VAL A 150 -12.11 9.49 -6.32
C VAL A 150 -13.62 9.37 -6.17
N LEU A 151 -14.13 9.15 -4.95
CA LEU A 151 -15.57 9.09 -4.69
C LEU A 151 -16.28 10.40 -5.01
N GLU A 152 -15.66 11.55 -4.74
CA GLU A 152 -16.21 12.85 -5.14
C GLU A 152 -16.29 13.02 -6.66
N LEU A 153 -15.28 12.54 -7.42
CA LEU A 153 -15.32 12.53 -8.88
C LEU A 153 -16.46 11.65 -9.38
N LEU A 154 -16.60 10.43 -8.83
CA LEU A 154 -17.65 9.48 -9.19
C LEU A 154 -19.05 10.03 -8.87
N ALA A 155 -19.25 10.56 -7.66
CA ALA A 155 -20.53 11.12 -7.22
C ALA A 155 -20.97 12.31 -8.09
N GLY A 156 -20.01 13.13 -8.55
CA GLY A 156 -20.29 14.22 -9.49
C GLY A 156 -20.21 13.81 -10.96
N GLN A 157 -20.22 12.51 -11.28
CA GLN A 157 -20.22 11.97 -12.65
C GLN A 157 -19.08 12.51 -13.52
N ARG A 158 -17.91 12.76 -12.92
CA ARG A 158 -16.73 13.34 -13.57
C ARG A 158 -15.87 12.25 -14.21
N TYR A 159 -16.46 11.55 -15.17
CA TYR A 159 -15.80 10.50 -15.92
C TYR A 159 -16.39 10.34 -17.33
N ILE A 160 -15.58 9.89 -18.28
CA ILE A 160 -15.97 9.66 -19.67
C ILE A 160 -15.52 8.28 -20.15
N PRO A 161 -16.24 7.65 -21.09
CA PRO A 161 -15.76 6.43 -21.71
C PRO A 161 -14.56 6.77 -22.61
N GLY A 162 -13.50 5.98 -22.53
CA GLY A 162 -12.32 6.08 -23.37
C GLY A 162 -11.93 4.71 -23.91
N ILE A 163 -11.17 4.72 -25.00
CA ILE A 163 -10.52 3.52 -25.53
C ILE A 163 -9.04 3.66 -25.23
N GLU A 164 -8.48 2.69 -24.51
CA GLU A 164 -7.06 2.64 -24.16
C GLU A 164 -6.40 1.47 -24.88
N GLN A 165 -5.19 1.71 -25.39
CA GLN A 165 -4.35 0.68 -25.97
C GLN A 165 -3.60 -0.04 -24.84
N VAL A 166 -3.90 -1.33 -24.62
CA VAL A 166 -3.37 -2.14 -23.51
C VAL A 166 -2.34 -3.17 -24.00
N GLY A 167 -1.83 -2.99 -25.21
CA GLY A 167 -0.82 -3.85 -25.84
C GLY A 167 -0.53 -3.39 -27.26
N THR A 168 0.23 -4.16 -28.03
CA THR A 168 0.62 -3.77 -29.40
C THR A 168 -0.58 -3.60 -30.33
N GLN A 169 -1.63 -4.43 -30.18
CA GLN A 169 -2.85 -4.38 -31.02
C GLN A 169 -4.15 -4.59 -30.23
N THR A 170 -4.10 -4.49 -28.91
CA THR A 170 -5.27 -4.72 -28.03
C THR A 170 -5.81 -3.39 -27.52
N PHE A 171 -7.11 -3.17 -27.71
CA PHE A 171 -7.82 -2.00 -27.21
C PHE A 171 -8.88 -2.41 -26.21
N GLN A 172 -9.05 -1.63 -25.14
CA GLN A 172 -10.09 -1.83 -24.14
C GLN A 172 -10.87 -0.55 -23.89
N ALA A 173 -12.18 -0.68 -23.75
CA ALA A 173 -13.03 0.41 -23.28
C ALA A 173 -12.87 0.54 -21.76
N ARG A 174 -12.45 1.73 -21.30
CA ARG A 174 -12.22 2.05 -19.88
C ARG A 174 -12.83 3.41 -19.55
N TRP A 175 -13.40 3.54 -18.36
CA TRP A 175 -13.84 4.82 -17.83
C TRP A 175 -12.64 5.63 -17.37
N ARG A 176 -12.56 6.90 -17.79
CA ARG A 176 -11.47 7.82 -17.44
C ARG A 176 -11.98 8.97 -16.60
N PRO A 177 -11.30 9.35 -15.51
CA PRO A 177 -11.67 10.53 -14.74
C PRO A 177 -11.46 11.80 -15.57
N VAL A 178 -12.32 12.78 -15.37
CA VAL A 178 -12.23 14.11 -15.98
C VAL A 178 -11.78 15.12 -14.93
N PHE A 179 -10.76 15.92 -15.27
CA PHE A 179 -10.17 16.97 -14.42
C PHE A 179 -10.26 18.35 -15.08
N ASP A 180 -11.37 18.62 -15.77
CA ASP A 180 -11.60 19.87 -16.51
C ASP A 180 -11.77 21.09 -15.60
N ARG A 181 -12.30 20.87 -14.38
CA ARG A 181 -12.42 21.89 -13.34
C ARG A 181 -11.04 22.25 -12.78
N PRO A 182 -10.70 23.56 -12.69
CA PRO A 182 -9.44 24.01 -12.09
C PRO A 182 -9.21 23.49 -10.67
N GLU A 183 -10.28 23.32 -9.89
CA GLU A 183 -10.23 22.81 -8.53
C GLU A 183 -9.80 21.34 -8.49
N ASP A 184 -10.36 20.49 -9.36
CA ASP A 184 -10.02 19.07 -9.44
C ASP A 184 -8.57 18.88 -9.91
N ALA A 185 -8.14 19.65 -10.92
CA ALA A 185 -6.75 19.64 -11.38
C ALA A 185 -5.76 20.09 -10.28
N THR A 186 -6.12 21.13 -9.52
CA THR A 186 -5.31 21.64 -8.41
C THR A 186 -5.16 20.60 -7.29
N ARG A 187 -6.27 19.95 -6.91
CA ARG A 187 -6.28 18.90 -5.88
C ARG A 187 -5.49 17.68 -6.32
N LEU A 188 -5.63 17.26 -7.58
CA LEU A 188 -4.81 16.19 -8.15
C LEU A 188 -3.32 16.54 -8.08
N ALA A 189 -2.95 17.76 -8.46
CA ALA A 189 -1.56 18.20 -8.39
C ALA A 189 -1.02 18.25 -6.95
N GLN A 190 -1.86 18.63 -5.98
CA GLN A 190 -1.52 18.57 -4.55
C GLN A 190 -1.28 17.12 -4.10
N LEU A 191 -2.17 16.19 -4.45
CA LEU A 191 -2.02 14.76 -4.15
C LEU A 191 -0.72 14.20 -4.75
N LEU A 192 -0.42 14.51 -6.02
CA LEU A 192 0.82 14.04 -6.65
C LEU A 192 2.07 14.56 -5.96
N ARG A 193 2.07 15.84 -5.54
CA ARG A 193 3.20 16.43 -4.80
C ARG A 193 3.36 15.84 -3.40
N SER A 194 2.26 15.49 -2.72
CA SER A 194 2.29 14.91 -1.39
C SER A 194 2.45 13.39 -1.38
N MET A 195 2.54 12.75 -2.54
CA MET A 195 2.57 11.29 -2.67
C MET A 195 3.81 10.71 -1.95
N PRO A 196 3.63 9.94 -0.85
CA PRO A 196 4.74 9.34 -0.11
C PRO A 196 5.54 8.38 -1.01
N ALA A 197 6.86 8.36 -0.89
CA ALA A 197 7.70 7.47 -1.70
C ALA A 197 7.30 5.99 -1.57
N ALA A 198 6.82 5.58 -0.38
CA ALA A 198 6.34 4.23 -0.10
C ALA A 198 5.19 3.79 -1.03
N THR A 199 4.33 4.70 -1.50
CA THR A 199 3.21 4.32 -2.38
C THR A 199 3.67 3.82 -3.75
N ARG A 200 4.88 4.22 -4.18
CA ARG A 200 5.52 3.81 -5.43
C ARG A 200 6.49 2.63 -5.26
N ALA A 201 6.60 2.08 -4.06
CA ALA A 201 7.56 1.02 -3.74
C ALA A 201 7.05 -0.39 -4.06
N CYS A 202 5.76 -0.54 -4.38
CA CYS A 202 5.13 -1.85 -4.57
C CYS A 202 5.36 -2.41 -5.97
N LEU A 203 5.76 -3.68 -6.01
CA LEU A 203 6.04 -4.45 -7.21
C LEU A 203 5.33 -5.81 -7.13
N PRO A 204 4.78 -6.31 -8.24
CA PRO A 204 4.39 -7.71 -8.38
C PRO A 204 5.47 -8.69 -7.93
N ALA A 205 5.06 -9.81 -7.31
CA ALA A 205 5.98 -10.80 -6.75
C ALA A 205 6.92 -11.42 -7.81
N ASP A 206 6.41 -11.59 -9.03
CA ASP A 206 7.07 -12.34 -10.12
C ASP A 206 7.80 -11.45 -11.14
N LEU A 207 7.85 -10.13 -10.93
CA LEU A 207 8.67 -9.24 -11.76
C LEU A 207 10.13 -9.69 -11.68
N LYS A 208 10.63 -10.32 -12.75
CA LYS A 208 12.05 -10.58 -12.94
C LYS A 208 12.70 -9.25 -13.34
N GLY A 209 13.62 -8.77 -12.51
CA GLY A 209 14.46 -7.62 -12.83
C GLY A 209 15.50 -7.95 -13.88
#